data_AF-A0A1F3ERA9-F1
#
_entry.id   AF-A0A1F3ERA9-F1
#
_cell.length_a   1.000
_cell.length_b   1.000
_cell.length_c   1.000
_cell.angle_alpha   90.00
_cell.angle_beta   90.00
_cell.angle_gamma   90.00
#
_symmetry.space_group_name_H-M   'P 1'
#
loop_
_entity.id
_entity.type
_entity.pdbx_description
1 polymer ?
#
loop_
_entity_poly.entity_id
_entity_poly.type
_entity_poly.pdbx_seq_one_letter_code
_entity_poly.pdbx_strand_id
1 'polypeptide(L)' 'MKTIKDLTVKVTYKVGLGNLEVPNKVYKQLNEIVDEGGEVDGTGMDYPEAKEWLRNHIKERDCCDIEYEIEDLE' A
#
# COMPACT_ATOMS: atom_id res chain seq x y z
N MET A 1 12.69 5.59 -33.06
CA MET A 1 12.31 6.24 -31.78
C MET A 1 10.96 6.89 -31.98
N LYS A 2 10.08 6.85 -30.98
CA LYS A 2 8.76 7.50 -31.01
C LYS A 2 8.63 8.38 -29.76
N THR A 3 7.80 9.41 -29.84
CA THR A 3 7.49 10.30 -28.71
C THR A 3 6.11 9.94 -28.19
N ILE A 4 5.99 9.70 -26.88
CA ILE A 4 4.71 9.57 -26.17
C ILE A 4 4.34 10.96 -25.67
N LYS A 5 3.10 11.40 -25.92
CA LYS A 5 2.62 12.69 -25.42
C LYS A 5 2.19 12.55 -23.97
N ASP A 6 1.44 11.50 -23.69
CA ASP A 6 0.87 11.23 -22.37
C ASP A 6 0.89 9.72 -22.07
N LEU A 7 1.22 9.38 -20.82
CA LEU A 7 1.31 7.99 -20.34
C LEU A 7 0.73 7.91 -18.93
N THR A 8 -0.31 7.10 -18.76
CA THR A 8 -0.89 6.79 -17.45
C THR A 8 -0.60 5.34 -17.09
N VAL A 9 0.06 5.13 -15.95
CA VAL A 9 0.42 3.81 -15.44
C VAL A 9 -0.03 3.67 -14.01
N LYS A 10 -0.80 2.62 -13.74
CA LYS A 10 -1.08 2.16 -12.39
C LYS A 10 0.01 1.17 -11.97
N VAL A 11 0.58 1.43 -10.80
CA VAL A 11 1.62 0.59 -10.20
C VAL A 11 1.06 -0.05 -8.95
N THR A 12 1.12 -1.38 -8.90
CA THR A 12 0.78 -2.14 -7.70
C THR A 12 2.04 -2.83 -7.21
N TYR A 13 2.39 -2.63 -5.94
CA TYR A 13 3.56 -3.27 -5.35
C TYR A 13 3.14 -4.04 -4.09
N LYS A 14 3.58 -5.30 -4.00
CA LYS A 14 3.23 -6.19 -2.90
C LYS A 14 4.45 -6.46 -2.02
N VAL A 15 4.31 -6.14 -0.74
CA VAL A 15 5.35 -6.32 0.27
C VAL A 15 4.95 -7.44 1.23
N GLY A 16 5.83 -8.43 1.42
CA GLY A 16 5.69 -9.48 2.42
C GLY A 16 6.78 -9.37 3.48
N LEU A 17 6.42 -8.97 4.70
CA LEU A 17 7.35 -8.87 5.84
C LEU A 17 7.00 -9.90 6.90
N GLY A 18 8.01 -10.46 7.57
CA GLY A 18 7.85 -11.41 8.67
C GLY A 18 8.64 -10.97 9.91
N ASN A 19 8.25 -11.46 11.08
CA ASN A 19 8.90 -11.20 12.37
C ASN A 19 9.03 -9.70 12.71
N LEU A 20 7.95 -8.95 12.55
CA LEU A 20 7.90 -7.53 12.90
C LEU A 20 7.39 -7.32 14.33
N GLU A 21 8.07 -6.46 15.09
CA GLU A 21 7.57 -5.94 16.35
C GLU A 21 6.83 -4.63 16.10
N VAL A 22 5.58 -4.53 16.57
CA VAL A 22 4.75 -3.34 16.40
C VAL A 22 4.11 -2.91 17.73
N PRO A 23 3.85 -1.61 17.94
CA PRO A 23 3.11 -1.16 19.12
C PRO A 23 1.70 -1.77 19.19
N ASN A 24 1.21 -2.05 20.39
CA ASN A 24 -0.13 -2.66 20.60
C ASN A 24 -1.27 -1.92 19.87
N LYS A 25 -1.21 -0.59 19.81
CA LYS A 25 -2.22 0.22 19.10
C LYS A 25 -2.21 -0.04 17.59
N VAL A 26 -1.01 -0.09 17.00
CA VAL A 26 -0.83 -0.41 15.57
C VAL A 26 -1.36 -1.82 15.31
N TYR A 27 -0.99 -2.80 16.14
CA TYR A 27 -1.50 -4.16 16.01
C TYR A 27 -3.03 -4.23 16.06
N LYS A 28 -3.67 -3.54 17.01
CA LYS A 28 -5.14 -3.52 17.13
C LYS A 28 -5.80 -2.94 15.87
N GLN A 29 -5.31 -1.79 15.39
CA GLN A 29 -5.87 -1.14 14.21
C GLN A 29 -5.65 -1.96 12.93
N LEU A 30 -4.48 -2.62 12.78
CA LEU A 30 -4.24 -3.52 11.65
C LEU A 30 -5.23 -4.69 11.63
N ASN A 31 -5.59 -5.26 12.79
CA ASN A 31 -6.61 -6.31 12.85
C ASN A 31 -8.01 -5.77 12.50
N GLU A 32 -8.39 -4.60 13.02
CA GLU A 32 -9.68 -3.96 12.69
C GLU A 32 -9.80 -3.67 11.18
N ILE A 33 -8.73 -3.18 10.56
CA ILE A 33 -8.66 -2.97 9.10
C ILE A 33 -8.91 -4.29 8.36
N VAL A 34 -8.28 -5.39 8.77
CA VAL A 34 -8.47 -6.71 8.15
C VAL A 34 -9.91 -7.19 8.29
N ASP A 35 -10.50 -7.03 9.48
CA ASP A 35 -11.89 -7.42 9.75
C ASP A 35 -12.89 -6.62 8.90
N GLU A 36 -12.55 -5.37 8.52
CA GLU A 36 -13.36 -4.49 7.67
C GLU A 36 -13.11 -4.64 6.16
N GLY A 37 -12.27 -5.57 5.74
CA GLY A 37 -12.00 -5.87 4.32
C GLY A 37 -10.63 -5.45 3.82
N GLY A 38 -9.75 -4.95 4.69
CA GLY A 38 -8.34 -4.73 4.43
C GLY A 38 -7.98 -3.39 3.78
N GLU A 39 -8.95 -2.50 3.56
CA GLU A 39 -8.70 -1.20 2.96
C GLU A 39 -8.39 -0.13 4.01
N VAL A 40 -7.18 0.43 3.93
CA VAL A 40 -6.70 1.46 4.86
C VAL A 40 -7.25 2.85 4.51
N ASP A 41 -7.43 3.13 3.23
CA ASP A 41 -7.80 4.47 2.70
C ASP A 41 -9.22 4.51 2.10
N GLY A 42 -10.03 3.46 2.31
CA GLY A 42 -11.38 3.32 1.74
C GLY A 42 -12.52 3.37 2.77
N THR A 43 -12.24 3.13 4.04
CA THR A 43 -13.27 3.08 5.08
C THR A 43 -13.36 4.42 5.80
N GLY A 44 -14.57 4.88 6.09
CA GLY A 44 -14.82 6.14 6.84
C GLY A 44 -14.30 6.14 8.28
N MET A 45 -13.56 5.10 8.71
CA MET A 45 -12.86 5.00 9.98
C MET A 45 -11.40 5.38 9.81
N ASP A 46 -10.90 6.25 10.68
CA ASP A 46 -9.52 6.68 10.64
C ASP A 46 -8.66 5.83 11.58
N TYR A 47 -7.65 5.17 11.02
CA TYR A 47 -6.66 4.37 11.74
C TYR A 47 -5.29 5.08 11.68
N PRO A 48 -5.11 6.21 12.38
CA PRO A 48 -3.95 7.08 12.19
C PRO A 48 -2.63 6.40 12.56
N GLU A 49 -2.58 5.61 13.63
CA GLU A 49 -1.37 4.91 14.03
C GLU A 49 -0.97 3.82 13.02
N ALA A 50 -1.91 3.03 12.50
CA ALA A 50 -1.64 2.03 11.47
C ALA A 50 -1.19 2.68 10.15
N LYS A 51 -1.88 3.76 9.73
CA LYS A 51 -1.52 4.54 8.52
C LYS A 51 -0.10 5.08 8.61
N GLU A 52 0.24 5.74 9.73
CA GLU A 52 1.58 6.27 9.96
C GLU A 52 2.62 5.15 9.98
N TRP A 53 2.34 4.06 10.68
CA TRP A 53 3.26 2.93 10.76
C TRP A 53 3.53 2.33 9.37
N LEU A 54 2.48 2.04 8.59
CA LEU A 54 2.59 1.49 7.23
C LEU A 54 3.41 2.41 6.32
N ARG A 55 3.13 3.72 6.32
CA ARG A 55 3.89 4.70 5.52
C ARG A 55 5.37 4.75 5.88
N ASN A 56 5.69 4.56 7.17
CA ASN A 56 7.07 4.61 7.65
C ASN A 56 7.85 3.31 7.42
N HIS A 57 7.18 2.17 7.44
CA HIS A 57 7.83 0.84 7.44
C HIS A 57 7.71 0.07 6.13
N ILE A 58 6.73 0.39 5.28
CA ILE A 58 6.54 -0.23 3.97
C ILE A 58 7.07 0.71 2.90
N LYS A 59 8.12 0.31 2.20
CA LYS A 59 8.70 1.07 1.08
C LYS A 59 8.62 0.24 -0.20
N GLU A 60 8.54 0.91 -1.34
CA GLU A 60 8.56 0.27 -2.66
C GLU A 60 9.78 -0.64 -2.87
N ARG A 61 10.93 -0.28 -2.27
CA ARG A 61 12.15 -1.11 -2.34
C ARG A 61 12.02 -2.46 -1.60
N ASP A 62 11.07 -2.59 -0.69
CA ASP A 62 10.81 -3.81 0.07
C ASP A 62 9.85 -4.74 -0.70
N CYS A 63 9.39 -4.30 -1.88
CA CYS A 63 8.49 -5.03 -2.75
C CYS A 63 9.13 -6.33 -3.26
N CYS A 64 8.39 -7.42 -3.10
CA CYS A 64 8.75 -8.72 -3.66
C CYS A 64 8.19 -8.89 -5.08
N ASP A 65 7.02 -8.29 -5.37
CA ASP A 65 6.32 -8.38 -6.65
C ASP A 65 5.76 -7.02 -7.07
N ILE A 66 6.23 -6.49 -8.20
CA ILE A 66 5.75 -5.24 -8.80
C ILE A 66 5.00 -5.52 -10.11
N GLU A 67 3.80 -4.97 -10.22
CA GLU A 67 2.93 -5.09 -11.39
C GLU A 67 2.63 -3.71 -11.96
N TYR A 68 2.65 -3.63 -13.29
CA TYR A 68 2.40 -2.41 -14.05
C TYR A 68 1.20 -2.62 -14.98
N GLU A 69 0.24 -1.71 -14.91
CA GLU A 69 -0.93 -1.67 -15.77
C GLU A 69 -0.92 -0.33 -16.53
N ILE A 70 -0.79 -0.38 -17.85
CA ILE A 70 -0.93 0.81 -18.70
C ILE A 70 -2.42 1.07 -18.86
N GLU A 71 -2.89 2.15 -18.28
CA GLU A 71 -4.31 2.53 -18.33
C GLU A 71 -4.61 3.36 -19.60
N ASP A 72 -3.64 4.17 -20.06
CA ASP A 72 -3.80 5.01 -21.24
C ASP A 72 -2.45 5.38 -21.90
N LEU A 73 -2.46 5.58 -23.22
CA LEU A 73 -1.28 5.94 -24.02
C LEU A 73 -1.66 6.79 -25.26
N GLU A 74 -1.24 8.05 -25.30
CA GLU A 74 -1.46 8.99 -26.43
C GLU A 74 -0.17 9.48 -27.13
#